data_AF-A0A7D5Z5K4-F1
#
_entry.id   AF-A0A7D5Z5K4-F1
#
_cell.length_a   1.000
_cell.length_b   1.000
_cell.length_c   1.000
_cell.angle_alpha   90.00
_cell.angle_beta   90.00
_cell.angle_gamma   90.00
#
_symmetry.space_group_name_H-M   'P 1'
#
loop_
_entity.id
_entity.type
_entity.pdbx_description
1 polymer ?
#
loop_
_entity_poly.entity_id
_entity_poly.type
_entity_poly.pdbx_seq_one_letter_code
_entity_poly.pdbx_strand_id
1 'polypeptide(L)' 'MYDLVTDQDSIKLIEEFYNAGKLVAAVCHGPIVFRDAKGKSGEPLLKGKNVTGFTNVEEDQV' A
#
# COMPACT_ATOMS: atom_id res chain seq x y z
N MET A 1 -7.81 -4.75 9.04
CA MET A 1 -6.92 -4.84 7.86
C MET A 1 -7.35 -6.00 6.95
N TYR A 2 -8.54 -5.95 6.33
CA TYR A 2 -9.14 -7.18 5.79
C TYR A 2 -9.82 -7.03 4.42
N ASP A 3 -10.30 -5.85 4.07
CA ASP A 3 -11.05 -5.58 2.85
C ASP A 3 -10.11 -5.20 1.70
N LEU A 4 -9.41 -4.07 1.82
CA LEU A 4 -8.72 -3.43 0.69
C LEU A 4 -7.37 -4.07 0.33
N VAL A 5 -6.85 -4.94 1.20
CA VAL A 5 -5.50 -5.54 1.03
C VAL A 5 -5.45 -6.58 -0.08
N THR A 6 -6.56 -7.29 -0.34
CA THR A 6 -6.70 -8.28 -1.42
C THR A 6 -7.73 -7.88 -2.47
N ASP A 7 -8.39 -6.73 -2.28
CA ASP A 7 -9.39 -6.23 -3.22
C ASP A 7 -8.73 -5.85 -4.56
N GLN A 8 -9.22 -6.47 -5.64
CA GLN A 8 -8.59 -6.33 -6.95
C GLN A 8 -8.78 -4.94 -7.55
N ASP A 9 -9.90 -4.28 -7.25
CA ASP A 9 -10.17 -2.93 -7.75
C ASP A 9 -9.28 -1.90 -7.04
N SER A 10 -9.10 -2.02 -5.73
CA SER A 10 -8.16 -1.25 -4.92
C SER A 10 -6.71 -1.37 -5.43
N ILE A 11 -6.24 -2.62 -5.63
CA ILE A 11 -4.89 -2.88 -6.16
C ILE A 11 -4.74 -2.23 -7.53
N LYS A 12 -5.68 -2.48 -8.45
CA LYS A 12 -5.64 -1.91 -9.80
C LYS A 12 -5.60 -0.38 -9.79
N LEU A 13 -6.41 0.26 -8.95
CA LEU A 13 -6.45 1.71 -8.84
C LEU A 13 -5.11 2.29 -8.36
N ILE A 14 -4.49 1.66 -7.36
CA ILE A 14 -3.17 2.05 -6.84
C ILE A 14 -2.12 1.94 -7.95
N GLU A 15 -2.09 0.81 -8.67
CA GLU A 15 -1.14 0.56 -9.75
C GLU A 15 -1.31 1.56 -10.89
N GLU A 16 -2.55 1.83 -11.33
CA GLU A 16 -2.85 2.79 -12.39
C GLU A 16 -2.38 4.20 -12.03
N PHE A 17 -2.65 4.66 -10.80
CA PHE A 17 -2.24 5.99 -10.34
C PHE A 17 -0.71 6.10 -10.25
N TYR A 18 -0.07 5.11 -9.63
CA TYR A 18 1.38 5.08 -9.52
C TYR A 18 2.07 5.04 -10.89
N ASN A 19 1.57 4.21 -11.80
CA ASN A 19 2.12 4.04 -13.15
C ASN A 19 1.87 5.25 -14.07
N ALA A 20 0.86 6.06 -13.74
CA ALA A 20 0.61 7.37 -14.35
C ALA A 20 1.48 8.50 -13.76
N GLY A 21 2.38 8.19 -12.81
CA GLY A 21 3.23 9.17 -12.14
C GLY A 21 2.50 10.04 -11.11
N LYS A 22 1.30 9.61 -10.67
CA LYS A 22 0.54 10.31 -9.63
C LYS A 22 1.01 9.89 -8.24
N LEU A 23 0.79 10.78 -7.26
CA LEU A 23 1.03 10.48 -5.85
C LEU A 23 -0.02 9.48 -5.34
N VAL A 24 0.42 8.50 -4.55
CA VAL A 24 -0.44 7.61 -3.78
C VAL A 24 0.07 7.61 -2.33
N ALA A 25 -0.84 7.74 -1.36
CA ALA A 25 -0.51 7.82 0.06
C ALA A 25 -1.54 7.05 0.89
N ALA A 26 -1.11 6.55 2.05
CA ALA A 26 -1.96 5.89 3.03
C ALA A 26 -1.44 6.18 4.45
N VAL A 27 -2.31 6.11 5.46
CA VAL A 27 -2.02 6.52 6.83
C VAL A 27 -2.48 5.46 7.84
N CYS A 28 -1.83 5.41 9.00
CA CYS A 28 -2.14 4.46 10.08
C CYS A 28 -1.96 3.01 9.58
N HIS A 29 -3.02 2.19 9.56
CA HIS A 29 -3.00 0.84 8.96
C HIS A 29 -3.09 0.81 7.45
N GLY A 30 -3.51 1.92 6.83
CA GLY A 30 -3.70 2.05 5.40
C GLY A 30 -2.52 1.58 4.54
N PRO A 31 -1.24 1.78 4.90
CA PRO A 31 -0.10 1.30 4.12
C PRO A 31 -0.13 -0.21 3.78
N ILE A 32 -0.90 -1.02 4.51
CA ILE A 32 -1.11 -2.45 4.21
C ILE A 32 -1.65 -2.66 2.78
N VAL A 33 -2.42 -1.71 2.21
CA VAL A 33 -3.01 -1.84 0.87
C VAL A 33 -1.96 -1.88 -0.26
N PHE A 34 -0.73 -1.47 0.02
CA PHE A 34 0.36 -1.51 -0.95
C PHE A 34 1.07 -2.88 -1.03
N ARG A 35 0.70 -3.85 -0.19
CA ARG A 35 1.35 -5.17 -0.11
C ARG A 35 1.43 -5.87 -1.45
N ASP A 36 0.32 -5.89 -2.18
CA ASP A 36 0.18 -6.66 -3.42
C ASP A 36 0.30 -5.80 -4.69
N ALA A 37 0.35 -4.46 -4.54
CA ALA A 37 0.47 -3.53 -5.65
C ALA A 37 1.89 -3.51 -6.24
N LYS A 38 1.99 -3.44 -7.56
CA LYS A 38 3.24 -3.50 -8.32
C LYS A 38 3.42 -2.30 -9.27
N GLY A 39 4.67 -1.92 -9.49
CA GLY A 39 5.01 -0.94 -10.53
C GLY A 39 5.02 -1.56 -11.93
N LYS A 40 5.22 -0.74 -12.98
CA LYS A 40 5.31 -1.19 -14.39
C LYS A 40 6.29 -2.36 -14.64
N SER A 41 7.34 -2.50 -13.83
CA SER A 41 8.31 -3.59 -13.94
C SER A 41 7.83 -4.92 -13.34
N GLY A 42 6.65 -4.95 -12.72
CA GLY A 42 6.14 -6.09 -11.95
C GLY A 42 6.75 -6.22 -10.54
N GLU A 43 7.65 -5.31 -10.17
CA GLU A 43 8.24 -5.28 -8.83
C GLU A 43 7.27 -4.70 -7.80
N PRO A 44 7.32 -5.15 -6.53
CA PRO A 44 6.50 -4.59 -5.46
C PRO A 44 6.65 -3.07 -5.38
N LEU A 45 5.52 -2.37 -5.25
CA LEU A 45 5.49 -0.91 -5.30
C LEU A 45 6.37 -0.28 -4.21
N LEU A 46 6.50 -0.93 -3.05
CA LEU A 46 7.31 -0.46 -1.92
C LEU A 46 8.81 -0.83 -2.00
N LYS A 47 9.25 -1.59 -3.02
CA LYS A 47 10.66 -2.05 -3.12
C LYS A 47 11.63 -0.87 -3.10
N GLY A 48 12.54 -0.88 -2.12
CA GLY A 48 13.57 0.15 -1.96
C GLY A 48 13.05 1.51 -1.49
N LYS A 49 11.82 1.61 -1.00
CA LYS A 49 11.23 2.86 -0.48
C LYS A 49 11.23 2.87 1.05
N ASN A 50 11.44 4.05 1.62
CA ASN A 50 11.16 4.29 3.04
C ASN A 50 9.66 4.45 3.24
N VAL A 51 9.11 3.72 4.22
CA VAL A 51 7.68 3.71 4.54
C VAL A 51 7.47 3.82 6.04
N THR A 52 6.26 4.22 6.43
CA THR A 52 5.79 4.22 7.82
C THR A 52 4.35 3.73 7.85
N GLY A 53 3.86 3.41 9.04
CA GLY A 53 2.51 2.94 9.31
C GLY A 53 2.31 2.85 10.82
N PHE A 54 1.12 2.43 11.22
CA PHE A 54 0.83 2.15 12.62
C PHE A 54 1.78 1.10 13.16
N THR A 55 2.36 1.34 14.34
CA THR A 55 3.35 0.44 14.93
C THR A 55 2.66 -0.73 15.61
N ASN A 56 3.37 -1.85 15.71
CA ASN A 56 2.87 -3.00 16.49
C ASN A 56 2.64 -2.64 17.97
N VAL A 57 3.47 -1.74 18.53
CA VAL A 57 3.32 -1.27 19.91
C VAL A 57 2.03 -0.48 20.10
N GLU A 58 1.68 0.35 19.12
CA GLU A 58 0.39 1.08 19.15
C GLU A 58 -0.79 0.11 18.99
N GLU A 59 -0.67 -0.95 18.17
CA GLU A 59 -1.71 -1.98 17.99
C GLU A 59 -2.00 -2.77 19.28
N ASP A 60 -0.96 -3.13 20.03
CA ASP A 60 -1.10 -3.89 21.29
C ASP A 60 -1.79 -3.07 22.40
N GLN A 61 -2.04 -1.77 22.18
CA GLN A 61 -2.69 -0.86 23.12
C GLN A 61 -4.13 -0.49 22.74
N VAL A 62 -4.65 -1.02 21.62
CA VAL A 62 -6.02 -0.73 21.12
C VAL A 62 -7.03 -1.78 21.55
#